data_AF-A0A2V2PLK3-F1
#
_entry.id   AF-A0A2V2PLK3-F1
#
_cell.length_a   1.000
_cell.length_b   1.000
_cell.length_c   1.000
_cell.angle_alpha   90.00
_cell.angle_beta   90.00
_cell.angle_gamma   90.00
#
_symmetry.space_group_name_H-M   'P 1'
#
loop_
_entity.id
_entity.type
_entity.pdbx_description
1 polymer ?
#
loop_
_entity_poly.entity_id
_entity_poly.type
_entity_poly.pdbx_seq_one_letter_code
_entity_poly.pdbx_strand_id
1 'polypeptide(L)'
;MSTARTARLLVPSAAALWTFALGLWGLSRQNSVWRDEAATWQVARRSTAEIAQLLGNVDVVHGLYYLLMHGLFELFGPGTTVLRLPSVAAMAVAAACVAALGHRLAGPWAGL
;
A
#
# COMPACT_ATOMS: atom_id res chain seq x y z
N MET A 1 12.13 -29.68 -14.70
CA MET A 1 12.21 -28.87 -13.45
C MET A 1 12.14 -27.35 -13.67
N SER A 2 12.44 -26.80 -14.87
CA SER A 2 12.44 -25.34 -15.11
C SER A 2 11.03 -24.72 -15.15
N THR A 3 10.09 -25.30 -15.91
CA THR A 3 8.73 -24.77 -16.14
C THR A 3 7.87 -24.60 -14.89
N ALA A 4 7.97 -25.53 -13.92
CA ALA A 4 7.23 -25.44 -12.66
C ALA A 4 7.72 -24.28 -11.77
N ARG A 5 9.02 -23.95 -11.84
CA ARG A 5 9.59 -22.82 -11.09
C ARG A 5 9.19 -21.48 -11.72
N THR A 6 9.13 -21.43 -13.05
CA THR A 6 8.70 -20.24 -13.79
C THR A 6 7.22 -19.93 -13.54
N ALA A 7 6.33 -20.93 -13.60
CA ALA A 7 4.91 -20.75 -13.31
C ALA A 7 4.65 -20.26 -11.86
N ARG A 8 5.45 -20.75 -10.91
CA ARG A 8 5.36 -20.39 -9.48
C ARG A 8 5.71 -18.92 -9.19
N LEU A 9 6.48 -18.27 -10.07
CA LEU A 9 6.86 -16.86 -9.95
C LEU A 9 6.05 -15.95 -10.86
N LEU A 10 5.65 -16.45 -12.05
CA LEU A 10 4.87 -15.69 -13.02
C LEU A 10 3.49 -15.31 -12.47
N VAL A 11 2.79 -16.23 -11.81
CA VAL A 11 1.42 -16.00 -11.34
C VAL A 11 1.35 -14.92 -10.25
N PRO A 12 2.15 -14.98 -9.16
CA PRO A 12 2.23 -13.88 -8.19
C PRO A 12 2.73 -12.56 -8.77
N SER A 13 3.70 -12.61 -9.68
CA SER A 13 4.26 -11.39 -10.29
C SER A 13 3.25 -10.72 -11.21
N ALA A 14 2.50 -11.51 -11.99
CA ALA A 14 1.42 -10.99 -12.82
C ALA A 14 0.34 -10.33 -11.97
N ALA A 15 -0.15 -11.01 -10.91
CA ALA A 15 -1.12 -10.44 -9.99
C ALA A 15 -0.63 -9.12 -9.38
N ALA A 16 0.61 -9.09 -8.86
CA ALA A 16 1.21 -7.87 -8.32
C ALA A 16 1.29 -6.73 -9.34
N LEU A 17 1.77 -7.02 -10.55
CA LEU A 17 1.93 -6.02 -11.62
C LEU A 17 0.58 -5.48 -12.10
N TRP A 18 -0.41 -6.35 -12.27
CA TRP A 18 -1.77 -5.93 -12.66
C TRP A 18 -2.41 -5.06 -11.57
N THR A 19 -2.36 -5.50 -10.30
CA THR A 19 -2.88 -4.72 -9.18
C THR A 19 -2.17 -3.39 -9.03
N PHE A 20 -0.85 -3.35 -9.22
CA PHE A 20 -0.08 -2.10 -9.15
C PHE A 20 -0.43 -1.16 -10.31
N ALA A 21 -0.47 -1.65 -11.55
CA ALA A 21 -0.79 -0.85 -12.73
C ALA A 21 -2.22 -0.27 -12.67
N LEU A 22 -3.20 -1.11 -12.28
CA LEU A 22 -4.59 -0.68 -12.10
C LEU A 22 -4.74 0.25 -10.88
N GLY A 23 -4.00 0.00 -9.80
CA GLY A 23 -4.01 0.87 -8.63
C GLY A 23 -3.44 2.26 -8.93
N LEU A 24 -2.38 2.35 -9.74
CA LEU A 24 -1.83 3.63 -10.20
C LEU A 24 -2.76 4.37 -11.17
N TRP A 25 -3.65 3.65 -11.86
CA TRP A 25 -4.59 4.25 -12.80
C TRP A 25 -5.57 5.18 -12.07
N GLY A 26 -5.44 6.49 -12.32
CA GLY A 26 -6.35 7.48 -11.74
C GLY A 26 -6.08 7.80 -10.27
N LEU A 27 -4.90 7.45 -9.73
CA LEU A 27 -4.52 7.69 -8.34
C LEU A 27 -4.71 9.15 -7.89
N SER A 28 -4.46 10.10 -8.80
CA SER A 28 -4.58 11.54 -8.55
C SER A 28 -5.89 12.14 -9.08
N ARG A 29 -6.79 11.34 -9.66
CA ARG A 29 -7.96 11.87 -10.37
C ARG A 29 -8.90 12.57 -9.36
N GLN A 30 -9.25 13.82 -9.67
CA GLN A 30 -10.19 14.70 -8.95
C GLN A 30 -9.70 15.39 -7.67
N ASN A 31 -8.47 15.16 -7.16
CA ASN A 31 -7.96 15.77 -5.91
C ASN A 31 -8.93 15.68 -4.70
N SER A 32 -9.92 14.80 -4.77
CA SER A 32 -10.90 14.60 -3.71
C SER A 32 -10.31 13.64 -2.69
N VAL A 33 -10.38 14.02 -1.42
CA VAL A 33 -9.79 13.31 -0.29
C VAL A 33 -10.93 12.77 0.56
N TRP A 34 -10.95 11.46 0.79
CA TRP A 34 -11.96 10.84 1.66
C TRP A 34 -11.66 11.16 3.14
N ARG A 35 -12.62 10.98 4.04
CA ARG A 35 -12.51 11.35 5.46
C ARG A 35 -11.29 10.74 6.18
N ASP A 36 -10.99 9.48 5.92
CA ASP A 36 -9.85 8.72 6.43
C ASP A 36 -8.51 9.17 5.82
N GLU A 37 -8.52 9.48 4.52
CA GLU A 37 -7.36 10.08 3.84
C GLU A 37 -7.05 11.49 4.40
N ALA A 38 -8.08 12.28 4.73
CA ALA A 38 -7.94 13.61 5.31
C ALA A 38 -7.34 13.56 6.72
N ALA A 39 -7.72 12.56 7.53
CA ALA A 39 -7.10 12.34 8.84
C ALA A 39 -5.60 12.07 8.70
N THR A 40 -5.23 11.18 7.78
CA THR A 40 -3.82 10.88 7.49
C THR A 40 -3.07 12.12 6.99
N TRP A 41 -3.67 12.90 6.09
CA TRP A 41 -3.09 14.14 5.57
C TRP A 41 -2.79 15.17 6.67
N GLN A 42 -3.73 15.34 7.61
CA GLN A 42 -3.56 16.26 8.72
C GLN A 42 -2.43 15.82 9.65
N VAL A 43 -2.34 14.53 9.96
CA VAL A 43 -1.30 14.00 10.86
C VAL A 43 0.07 14.01 10.19
N ALA A 44 0.17 13.66 8.90
CA ALA A 44 1.43 13.62 8.17
C ALA A 44 2.10 14.99 8.02
N ARG A 45 1.33 16.09 8.09
CA ARG A 45 1.84 17.47 8.08
C ARG A 45 2.29 18.00 9.45
N ARG A 46 1.99 17.28 10.54
CA ARG A 46 2.42 17.66 11.89
C ARG A 46 3.90 17.37 12.07
N SER A 47 4.52 18.03 13.03
CA SER A 47 5.88 17.69 13.46
C SER A 47 5.90 16.32 14.15
N THR A 48 7.06 15.65 14.12
CA THR A 48 7.27 14.38 14.83
C THR A 48 6.91 14.45 16.32
N ALA A 49 7.14 15.59 16.98
CA ALA A 49 6.78 15.82 18.38
C ALA A 49 5.26 15.85 18.61
N GLU A 50 4.51 16.49 17.71
CA GLU A 50 3.04 16.51 17.75
C GLU A 50 2.42 15.14 17.42
N ILE A 51 3.06 14.38 16.52
CA ILE A 51 2.66 12.98 16.23
C ILE A 51 2.87 12.12 17.47
N ALA A 52 4.00 12.26 18.17
CA ALA A 52 4.27 11.54 19.42
C ALA A 52 3.29 11.91 20.56
N GLN A 53 2.89 13.17 20.66
CA GLN A 53 1.83 13.59 21.61
C GLN A 53 0.45 13.05 21.23
N LEU A 54 0.13 12.97 19.94
CA LEU A 54 -1.13 12.37 19.47
C LEU A 54 -1.17 10.86 19.77
N LEU A 55 -0.06 10.18 19.52
CA LEU A 55 0.19 8.77 19.83
C LEU A 55 -0.06 8.47 21.32
N GLY A 56 0.41 9.34 22.22
CA GLY A 56 0.21 9.16 23.66
C GLY A 56 -1.22 9.33 24.15
N ASN A 57 -2.12 9.93 23.36
CA ASN A 57 -3.46 10.31 23.82
C ASN A 57 -4.60 9.58 23.11
N VAL A 58 -4.45 9.17 21.84
CA VAL A 58 -5.61 8.77 21.02
C VAL A 58 -5.39 7.49 20.21
N ASP A 59 -4.21 7.31 19.59
CA ASP A 59 -4.11 6.34 18.47
C ASP A 59 -2.73 5.67 18.35
N VAL A 60 -2.34 4.88 19.35
CA VAL A 60 -1.08 4.09 19.31
C VAL A 60 -1.05 3.10 18.14
N VAL A 61 -2.20 2.50 17.80
CA VAL A 61 -2.30 1.45 16.78
C VAL A 61 -1.86 1.95 15.41
N HIS A 62 -2.18 3.20 15.08
CA HIS A 62 -1.84 3.83 13.79
C HIS A 62 -0.51 4.60 13.81
N GLY A 63 0.20 4.60 14.95
CA GLY A 63 1.44 5.36 15.13
C GLY A 63 2.52 5.11 14.09
N LEU A 64 2.81 3.84 13.85
CA LEU A 64 3.81 3.44 12.87
C LEU A 64 3.42 3.90 11.45
N TYR A 65 2.13 3.80 11.13
CA TYR A 65 1.60 4.27 9.85
C TYR A 65 1.72 5.79 9.71
N TYR A 66 1.40 6.56 10.76
CA TYR A 66 1.55 8.01 10.74
C TYR A 66 3.01 8.46 10.60
N LEU A 67 3.95 7.81 11.29
CA LEU A 67 5.38 8.10 11.15
C LEU A 67 5.90 7.79 9.74
N LEU A 68 5.46 6.67 9.16
CA LEU A 68 5.77 6.33 7.76
C LEU A 68 5.25 7.42 6.81
N MET A 69 3.98 7.82 6.96
CA MET A 69 3.37 8.85 6.11
C MET A 69 4.02 10.21 6.26
N HIS A 70 4.43 10.59 7.48
CA HIS A 70 5.18 11.80 7.74
C HIS A 70 6.52 11.81 6.99
N GLY A 71 7.30 10.74 7.10
CA GLY A 71 8.58 10.63 6.38
C GLY A 71 8.41 10.65 4.85
N LEU A 72 7.35 10.04 4.33
CA LEU A 72 7.03 10.10 2.90
C LEU A 72 6.67 11.53 2.45
N PHE A 73 5.96 12.29 3.27
CA PHE A 73 5.61 13.68 2.98
C PHE A 73 6.82 14.60 3.08
N GLU A 74 7.75 14.35 4.00
CA GLU A 74 9.02 15.10 4.04
C GLU A 74 9.90 14.82 2.81
N LEU A 75 9.95 13.57 2.33
CA LEU A 75 10.83 13.19 1.22
C LEU A 75 10.26 13.57 -0.16
N PHE A 76 8.97 13.34 -0.39
CA PHE A 76 8.33 13.51 -1.70
C PHE A 76 7.40 14.73 -1.79
N GLY A 77 7.18 15.42 -0.67
CA GLY A 77 6.21 16.50 -0.55
C GLY A 77 4.76 16.00 -0.35
N PRO A 78 3.87 16.88 0.17
CA PRO A 78 2.47 16.54 0.35
C PRO A 78 1.75 16.42 -1.01
N GLY A 79 1.18 15.25 -1.28
CA GLY A 79 0.44 14.99 -2.51
C GLY A 79 -0.51 13.81 -2.37
N THR A 80 -1.64 13.86 -3.07
CA THR A 80 -2.64 12.76 -3.08
C THR A 80 -2.04 11.46 -3.63
N THR A 81 -1.09 11.57 -4.55
CA THR A 81 -0.29 10.44 -5.03
C THR A 81 0.51 9.80 -3.90
N VAL A 82 1.27 10.59 -3.13
CA VAL A 82 2.09 10.11 -2.00
C VAL A 82 1.22 9.52 -0.90
N LEU A 83 0.03 10.09 -0.69
CA LEU A 83 -0.97 9.58 0.25
C LEU A 83 -1.47 8.17 -0.10
N ARG A 84 -1.68 7.90 -1.39
CA ARG A 84 -2.31 6.66 -1.88
C ARG A 84 -1.30 5.59 -2.31
N LEU A 85 -0.07 5.98 -2.65
CA LEU A 85 0.98 5.08 -3.14
C LEU A 85 1.28 3.92 -2.17
N PRO A 86 1.40 4.12 -0.84
CA PRO A 86 1.64 3.04 0.10
C PRO A 86 0.54 1.99 0.09
N SER A 87 -0.72 2.41 -0.02
CA SER A 87 -1.87 1.51 -0.10
C SER A 87 -1.88 0.68 -1.39
N VAL A 88 -1.50 1.28 -2.52
CA VAL A 88 -1.39 0.53 -3.80
C VAL A 88 -0.26 -0.49 -3.74
N ALA A 89 0.90 -0.11 -3.17
CA ALA A 89 2.01 -1.03 -2.97
C ALA A 89 1.63 -2.20 -2.05
N ALA A 90 0.96 -1.90 -0.92
CA ALA A 90 0.47 -2.93 0.00
C ALA A 90 -0.53 -3.87 -0.67
N MET A 91 -1.43 -3.35 -1.50
CA MET A 91 -2.40 -4.16 -2.23
C MET A 91 -1.73 -5.06 -3.29
N ALA A 92 -0.72 -4.57 -4.00
CA ALA A 92 0.05 -5.38 -4.95
C ALA A 92 0.78 -6.54 -4.25
N VAL A 93 1.34 -6.30 -3.06
CA VAL A 93 1.94 -7.36 -2.23
C VAL A 93 0.88 -8.37 -1.78
N ALA A 94 -0.28 -7.89 -1.32
CA ALA A 94 -1.38 -8.76 -0.93
C ALA A 94 -1.85 -9.66 -2.09
N ALA A 95 -2.02 -9.09 -3.29
CA ALA A 95 -2.36 -9.85 -4.50
C ALA A 95 -1.31 -10.93 -4.81
N ALA A 96 -0.02 -10.60 -4.71
CA ALA A 96 1.07 -11.58 -4.88
C ALA A 96 0.97 -12.73 -3.86
N CYS A 97 0.70 -12.41 -2.58
CA CYS A 97 0.57 -13.40 -1.52
C CYS A 97 -0.64 -14.33 -1.74
N VAL A 98 -1.79 -13.77 -2.12
CA VAL A 98 -3.01 -14.54 -2.43
C VAL A 98 -2.75 -15.46 -3.64
N ALA A 99 -2.14 -14.93 -4.69
CA ALA A 99 -1.80 -15.70 -5.88
C ALA A 99 -0.82 -16.85 -5.57
N ALA A 100 0.18 -16.59 -4.73
CA ALA A 100 1.11 -17.62 -4.27
C ALA A 100 0.42 -18.68 -3.40
N LEU A 101 -0.55 -18.29 -2.58
CA LEU A 101 -1.32 -19.21 -1.76
C LEU A 101 -2.25 -20.09 -2.60
N GLY A 102 -2.98 -19.50 -3.56
CA GLY A 102 -3.83 -20.23 -4.51
C GLY A 102 -3.02 -21.24 -5.33
N HIS A 103 -1.84 -20.82 -5.81
CA HIS A 103 -0.89 -21.71 -6.50
C HIS A 103 -0.49 -22.91 -5.64
N ARG A 104 -0.23 -22.70 -4.34
CA ARG A 104 0.18 -23.77 -3.41
C ARG A 104 -0.95 -24.73 -3.06
N LEU A 105 -2.19 -24.24 -2.97
CA LEU A 105 -3.32 -25.02 -2.45
C LEU A 105 -4.09 -25.77 -3.55
N ALA A 106 -4.26 -25.17 -4.72
CA ALA A 106 -5.18 -25.67 -5.75
C ALA A 106 -4.57 -25.76 -7.16
N GLY A 107 -3.26 -25.48 -7.29
CA GLY A 107 -2.53 -25.61 -8.55
C GLY A 107 -2.34 -24.29 -9.30
N PRO A 108 -1.68 -24.32 -10.48
CA PRO A 108 -0.97 -23.16 -11.00
C PRO A 108 -1.79 -21.91 -11.25
N TRP A 109 -3.06 -22.08 -11.65
CA TRP A 109 -3.95 -21.01 -12.08
C TRP A 109 -4.98 -20.59 -11.01
N ALA A 110 -5.09 -21.33 -9.91
CA ALA A 110 -6.13 -21.10 -8.91
C ALA A 110 -5.94 -19.80 -8.09
N GLY A 111 -4.78 -19.14 -8.22
CA GLY A 111 -4.48 -17.87 -7.56
C GLY A 111 -4.52 -16.63 -8.47
N LEU A 112 -4.88 -16.79 -9.74
CA LEU A 112 -4.98 -15.72 -10.74
C LEU A 112 -6.45 -15.42 -11.02
#